data_AF-A0A4Y2GSQ6-F1
#
_entry.id   AF-A0A4Y2GSQ6-F1
#
_cell.length_a   1.000
_cell.length_b   1.000
_cell.length_c   1.000
_cell.angle_alpha   90.00
_cell.angle_beta   90.00
_cell.angle_gamma   90.00
#
_symmetry.space_group_name_H-M   'P 1'
#
loop_
_entity.id
_entity.type
_entity.pdbx_description
1 polymer ?
#
loop_
_entity_poly.entity_id
_entity_poly.type
_entity_poly.pdbx_seq_one_letter_code
_entity_poly.pdbx_strand_id
1 'polypeptide(L)'
;MKCKRYKAKPLTVESCPLPEDRVSDKVAFEVTGVDLAVPLFLKGGSKVSIVLFTCAMYRAVHLELVASLTTDSFLMAFRRFIAKRGRPRTVYSDNGTNFRGAYNELSTLEWGKKSCERQTLIESCGNSILLRLPGGEAFGNG
;
A
#
# COMPACT_ATOMS: atom_id res chain seq x y z
N MET A 1 39.61 -4.07 43.06
CA MET A 1 38.23 -4.35 42.57
C MET A 1 38.28 -4.61 41.06
N LYS A 2 37.70 -5.71 40.55
CA LYS A 2 37.57 -5.94 39.10
C LYS A 2 36.18 -5.48 38.63
N CYS A 3 36.14 -4.75 37.52
CA CYS A 3 34.94 -4.09 36.99
C CYS A 3 33.79 -5.10 36.74
N LYS A 4 32.60 -4.80 37.27
CA LYS A 4 31.37 -5.62 37.12
C LYS A 4 30.96 -5.79 35.65
N ARG A 5 31.28 -4.79 34.81
CA ARG A 5 31.06 -4.78 33.36
C ARG A 5 31.83 -5.89 32.63
N TYR A 6 33.02 -6.25 33.11
CA TYR A 6 33.84 -7.32 32.54
C TYR A 6 33.38 -8.73 32.94
N LYS A 7 32.52 -8.84 33.97
CA LYS A 7 31.89 -10.11 34.39
C LYS A 7 30.50 -10.32 33.80
N ALA A 8 29.90 -9.29 33.18
CA ALA A 8 28.59 -9.40 32.59
C ALA A 8 28.67 -10.24 31.31
N LYS A 9 27.91 -11.34 31.25
CA LYS A 9 27.75 -12.11 30.02
C LYS A 9 26.88 -11.31 29.03
N PRO A 10 27.18 -11.36 27.71
CA PRO A 10 26.32 -10.75 26.71
C PRO A 10 24.90 -11.31 26.82
N LEU A 11 23.91 -10.43 26.75
CA LEU A 11 22.51 -10.85 26.69
C LEU A 11 22.27 -11.49 25.32
N THR A 12 22.07 -12.80 25.29
CA THR A 12 21.53 -13.51 24.13
C THR A 12 20.04 -13.21 24.04
N VAL A 13 19.68 -12.36 23.11
CA VAL A 13 18.28 -12.06 22.78
C VAL A 13 17.90 -12.96 21.60
N GLU A 14 16.87 -13.79 21.76
CA GLU A 14 16.28 -14.45 20.60
C GLU A 14 15.62 -13.39 19.72
N SER A 15 16.03 -13.34 18.46
CA SER A 15 15.42 -12.43 17.49
C SER A 15 14.06 -12.98 17.11
N CYS A 16 13.00 -12.19 17.31
CA CYS A 16 11.66 -12.53 16.84
C CYS A 16 11.71 -12.75 15.32
N PRO A 17 11.02 -13.77 14.77
CA PRO A 17 10.97 -13.99 13.32
C PRO A 17 10.49 -12.72 12.63
N LEU A 18 11.33 -12.22 11.71
CA LEU A 18 10.97 -11.08 10.88
C LEU A 18 9.79 -11.47 9.98
N PRO A 19 8.79 -10.60 9.79
CA PRO A 19 7.69 -10.90 8.89
C PRO A 19 8.23 -11.19 7.48
N GLU A 20 7.75 -12.27 6.86
CA GLU A 20 8.19 -12.72 5.51
C GLU A 20 8.05 -11.63 4.44
N ASP A 21 7.07 -10.73 4.63
CA ASP A 21 6.86 -9.54 3.81
C ASP A 21 7.97 -8.46 3.96
N ARG A 22 9.04 -8.72 4.73
CA ARG A 22 10.24 -7.89 4.79
C ARG A 22 11.52 -8.61 4.35
N VAL A 23 11.46 -9.91 4.08
CA VAL A 23 12.66 -10.76 3.90
C VAL A 23 12.59 -11.57 2.59
N SER A 24 11.52 -11.42 1.80
CA SER A 24 11.38 -12.08 0.50
C SER A 24 11.81 -11.17 -0.65
N ASP A 25 12.59 -11.71 -1.59
CA ASP A 25 12.93 -11.05 -2.86
C ASP A 25 11.68 -11.03 -3.77
N LYS A 26 10.86 -9.99 -3.59
CA LYS A 26 9.64 -9.72 -4.34
C LYS A 26 9.82 -8.47 -5.20
N VAL A 27 8.97 -8.30 -6.22
CA VAL A 27 9.05 -7.12 -7.10
C VAL A 27 8.75 -5.85 -6.29
N ALA A 28 9.43 -4.75 -6.58
CA ALA A 28 9.17 -3.47 -5.94
C ALA A 28 7.68 -3.09 -6.10
N PHE A 29 7.06 -2.64 -5.00
CA PHE A 29 5.62 -2.34 -4.90
C PHE A 29 4.66 -3.54 -5.04
N GLU A 30 5.14 -4.79 -5.02
CA GLU A 30 4.23 -5.95 -4.97
C GLU A 30 3.33 -5.93 -3.72
N VAL A 31 3.92 -5.55 -2.58
CA VAL A 31 3.21 -5.27 -1.33
C VAL A 31 3.36 -3.78 -1.02
N THR A 32 2.24 -3.06 -1.10
CA THR A 32 2.21 -1.60 -0.96
C THR A 32 1.29 -1.19 0.19
N GLY A 33 1.77 -0.33 1.10
CA GLY A 33 0.93 0.41 2.04
C GLY A 33 0.48 1.73 1.44
N VAL A 34 -0.75 2.12 1.72
CA VAL A 34 -1.37 3.37 1.26
C VAL A 34 -1.78 4.16 2.48
N ASP A 35 -1.38 5.44 2.47
CA ASP A 35 -1.74 6.39 3.51
C ASP A 35 -2.10 7.74 2.89
N LEU A 36 -2.93 8.51 3.58
CA LEU A 36 -3.34 9.84 3.18
C LEU A 36 -2.79 10.84 4.18
N ALA A 37 -1.82 11.64 3.74
CA ALA A 37 -1.24 12.67 4.58
C ALA A 37 -2.21 13.83 4.83
N VAL A 38 -1.89 14.52 5.93
CA VAL A 38 -2.53 15.77 6.33
C VAL A 38 -2.55 16.75 5.14
N PRO A 39 -3.69 17.45 4.92
CA PRO A 39 -3.80 18.42 3.84
C PRO A 39 -2.75 19.53 3.95
N LEU A 40 -2.09 19.81 2.83
CA LEU A 40 -1.19 20.92 2.64
C LEU A 40 -1.91 22.08 1.93
N PHE A 41 -1.45 23.29 2.19
CA PHE A 41 -1.94 24.49 1.52
C PHE A 41 -0.91 24.96 0.50
N LEU A 42 -1.31 25.04 -0.77
CA LEU A 42 -0.47 25.63 -1.81
C LEU A 42 -0.41 27.15 -1.66
N LYS A 43 0.66 27.75 -2.20
CA LYS A 43 0.75 29.22 -2.38
C LYS A 43 -0.38 29.65 -3.34
N GLY A 44 -1.48 30.14 -2.77
CA GLY A 44 -2.75 30.35 -3.47
C GLY A 44 -3.99 29.87 -2.70
N GLY A 45 -3.82 29.31 -1.50
CA GLY A 45 -4.93 28.96 -0.60
C GLY A 45 -5.67 27.66 -0.95
N SER A 46 -5.27 27.00 -2.05
CA SER A 46 -5.85 25.72 -2.45
C SER A 46 -5.35 24.60 -1.53
N LYS A 47 -6.30 23.86 -0.96
CA LYS A 47 -6.05 22.69 -0.12
C LYS A 47 -5.77 21.48 -1.02
N VAL A 48 -4.63 20.83 -0.80
CA VAL A 48 -4.25 19.60 -1.48
C VAL A 48 -3.84 18.56 -0.45
N SER A 49 -4.05 17.28 -0.75
CA SER A 49 -3.59 16.17 0.06
C SER A 49 -2.60 15.32 -0.72
N ILE A 50 -1.74 14.62 0.00
CA ILE A 50 -0.77 13.70 -0.60
C ILE A 50 -1.22 12.28 -0.28
N VAL A 51 -1.31 11.45 -1.31
CA VAL A 51 -1.43 10.00 -1.18
C VAL A 51 -0.02 9.42 -1.17
N LEU A 52 0.29 8.66 -0.12
CA LEU A 52 1.55 7.98 0.08
C LEU A 52 1.39 6.51 -0.29
N PHE A 53 2.19 6.06 -1.24
CA PHE A 53 2.35 4.66 -1.57
C PHE A 53 3.72 4.20 -1.06
N THR A 54 3.72 3.29 -0.10
CA THR A 54 4.94 2.80 0.56
C THR A 54 5.16 1.34 0.21
N CYS A 55 6.34 0.96 -0.28
CA CYS A 55 6.68 -0.43 -0.53
C CYS A 55 7.15 -1.10 0.76
N ALA A 56 6.53 -2.23 1.13
CA ALA A 56 6.89 -2.96 2.34
C ALA A 56 8.30 -3.59 2.28
N MET A 57 8.75 -3.98 1.08
CA MET A 57 10.03 -4.66 0.86
C MET A 57 11.21 -3.68 0.90
N TYR A 58 11.20 -2.71 -0.01
CA TYR A 58 12.34 -1.81 -0.24
C TYR A 58 12.24 -0.48 0.50
N ARG A 59 11.17 -0.25 1.28
CA ARG A 59 10.86 1.05 1.91
C ARG A 59 10.82 2.21 0.91
N ALA A 60 10.57 1.92 -0.37
CA ALA A 60 10.40 2.93 -1.40
C ALA A 60 9.09 3.68 -1.19
N VAL A 61 9.09 5.00 -1.39
CA VAL A 61 7.90 5.84 -1.24
C VAL A 61 7.59 6.51 -2.57
N HIS A 62 6.33 6.41 -3.01
CA HIS A 62 5.79 7.13 -4.16
C HIS A 62 4.68 8.06 -3.68
N LEU A 63 4.79 9.34 -4.04
CA LEU A 63 3.88 10.38 -3.60
C LEU A 63 3.04 10.87 -4.78
N GLU A 64 1.72 10.93 -4.61
CA GLU A 64 0.81 11.53 -5.58
C GLU A 64 0.03 12.66 -4.92
N LEU A 65 0.01 13.83 -5.57
CA LEU A 65 -0.78 14.98 -5.14
C LEU A 65 -2.23 14.82 -5.61
N VAL A 66 -3.15 15.16 -4.71
CA VAL A 66 -4.59 15.02 -4.93
C VAL A 66 -5.30 16.26 -4.38
N ALA A 67 -6.26 16.78 -5.13
CA ALA A 67 -6.97 18.01 -4.75
C ALA A 67 -8.06 17.78 -3.68
N SER A 68 -8.49 16.54 -3.43
CA SER A 68 -9.59 16.22 -2.51
C SER A 68 -9.44 14.82 -1.90
N LEU A 69 -9.95 14.62 -0.67
CA LEU A 69 -9.98 13.30 0.00
C LEU A 69 -11.18 12.44 -0.44
N THR A 70 -11.61 12.52 -1.70
CA THR A 70 -12.71 11.69 -2.21
C THR A 70 -12.19 10.36 -2.77
N THR A 71 -13.08 9.38 -2.88
CA THR A 71 -12.78 8.03 -3.40
C THR A 71 -12.28 8.11 -4.85
N ASP A 72 -12.97 8.87 -5.70
CA ASP A 72 -12.61 9.09 -7.11
C ASP A 72 -11.20 9.69 -7.26
N SER A 73 -10.92 10.72 -6.46
CA SER A 73 -9.61 11.37 -6.42
C SER A 73 -8.48 10.40 -6.03
N PHE A 74 -8.74 9.49 -5.09
CA PHE A 74 -7.84 8.40 -4.74
C PHE A 74 -7.69 7.38 -5.88
N LEU A 75 -8.78 6.94 -6.52
CA LEU A 75 -8.74 5.98 -7.62
C LEU A 75 -7.95 6.51 -8.81
N MET A 76 -8.10 7.80 -9.14
CA MET A 76 -7.29 8.44 -10.17
C MET A 76 -5.78 8.42 -9.81
N ALA A 77 -5.44 8.72 -8.54
CA ALA A 77 -4.06 8.63 -8.07
C ALA A 77 -3.52 7.19 -8.11
N PHE A 78 -4.34 6.22 -7.73
CA PHE A 78 -3.99 4.81 -7.76
C PHE A 78 -3.78 4.30 -9.19
N ARG A 79 -4.60 4.72 -10.15
CA ARG A 79 -4.40 4.41 -11.58
C ARG A 79 -3.08 4.98 -12.09
N ARG A 80 -2.72 6.22 -11.72
CA ARG A 80 -1.41 6.81 -12.06
C ARG A 80 -0.25 6.05 -11.44
N PHE A 81 -0.40 5.60 -10.19
CA PHE A 81 0.58 4.76 -9.51
C PHE A 81 0.80 3.44 -10.26
N ILE A 82 -0.27 2.72 -10.59
CA ILE A 82 -0.19 1.45 -11.34
C ILE A 82 0.50 1.65 -12.70
N ALA A 83 0.13 2.71 -13.43
CA ALA A 83 0.71 3.01 -14.73
C ALA A 83 2.23 3.28 -14.67
N LYS A 84 2.73 3.83 -13.55
CA LYS A 84 4.16 4.18 -13.39
C LYS A 84 4.99 3.07 -12.72
N ARG A 85 4.44 2.38 -11.73
CA ARG A 85 5.17 1.44 -10.85
C ARG A 85 4.80 -0.03 -11.07
N GLY A 86 3.78 -0.30 -11.87
CA GLY A 86 3.23 -1.62 -12.04
C GLY A 86 2.10 -1.92 -11.05
N ARG A 87 1.42 -3.02 -11.29
CA ARG A 87 0.26 -3.46 -10.51
C ARG A 87 0.72 -4.10 -9.19
N PRO A 88 0.32 -3.57 -8.02
CA PRO A 88 0.58 -4.24 -6.75
C PRO A 88 -0.27 -5.51 -6.64
N ARG A 89 0.21 -6.50 -5.89
CA ARG A 89 -0.55 -7.70 -5.53
C ARG A 89 -1.41 -7.44 -4.30
N THR A 90 -0.80 -6.85 -3.28
CA THR A 90 -1.47 -6.54 -2.01
C THR A 90 -1.30 -5.07 -1.69
N VAL A 91 -2.41 -4.43 -1.35
CA VAL A 91 -2.46 -3.04 -0.92
C VAL A 91 -3.00 -2.99 0.50
N TYR A 92 -2.23 -2.46 1.44
CA TYR A 92 -2.68 -2.22 2.82
C TYR A 92 -3.09 -0.76 2.96
N SER A 93 -4.26 -0.48 3.52
CA SER A 93 -4.65 0.89 3.86
C SER A 93 -5.12 0.95 5.30
N ASP A 94 -5.31 2.15 5.84
CA ASP A 94 -6.07 2.32 7.08
C ASP A 94 -7.59 2.20 6.81
N ASN A 95 -8.40 2.31 7.88
CA ASN A 95 -9.86 2.22 7.78
C ASN A 95 -10.53 3.56 7.41
N GLY A 96 -9.79 4.43 6.71
CA GLY A 96 -10.31 5.69 6.19
C GLY A 96 -11.54 5.47 5.30
N THR A 97 -12.51 6.38 5.41
CA THR A 97 -13.77 6.32 4.65
C THR A 97 -13.56 6.39 3.13
N ASN A 98 -12.53 7.11 2.71
CA ASN A 98 -12.01 7.18 1.35
C ASN A 98 -11.50 5.83 0.84
N PHE A 99 -10.77 5.06 1.65
CA PHE A 99 -10.30 3.72 1.26
C PHE A 99 -11.42 2.69 1.29
N ARG A 100 -12.38 2.82 2.21
CA ARG A 100 -13.57 1.95 2.25
C ARG A 100 -14.45 2.13 1.02
N GLY A 101 -14.64 3.38 0.56
CA GLY A 101 -15.35 3.63 -0.69
C GLY A 101 -14.57 3.12 -1.91
N ALA A 102 -13.25 3.30 -1.94
CA ALA A 102 -12.40 2.73 -2.99
C ALA A 102 -12.42 1.19 -2.99
N TYR A 103 -12.46 0.55 -1.82
CA TYR A 103 -12.62 -0.90 -1.68
C TYR A 103 -13.94 -1.37 -2.31
N ASN A 104 -15.05 -0.68 -2.00
CA ASN A 104 -16.36 -1.01 -2.55
C ASN A 104 -16.41 -0.83 -4.07
N GLU A 105 -15.81 0.24 -4.60
CA GLU A 105 -15.72 0.45 -6.05
C GLU A 105 -14.85 -0.63 -6.71
N LEU A 106 -13.69 -0.97 -6.13
CA LEU A 106 -12.79 -2.00 -6.64
C LEU A 106 -13.38 -3.42 -6.54
N SER A 107 -14.19 -3.70 -5.51
CA SER A 107 -14.86 -5.00 -5.33
C SER A 107 -16.06 -5.16 -6.26
N THR A 108 -16.84 -4.10 -6.47
CA THR A 108 -17.98 -4.09 -7.40
C THR A 108 -17.53 -4.28 -8.85
N LEU A 109 -16.33 -3.82 -9.18
CA LEU A 109 -15.82 -3.87 -10.54
C LEU A 109 -15.47 -5.27 -11.05
N GLU A 110 -15.57 -6.35 -10.25
CA GLU A 110 -15.15 -7.71 -10.65
C GLU A 110 -13.88 -7.63 -11.51
N TRP A 111 -12.83 -7.01 -10.97
CA TRP A 111 -11.56 -6.79 -11.68
C TRP A 111 -10.90 -8.12 -12.13
N GLY A 112 -11.49 -9.27 -11.79
CA GLY A 112 -11.15 -10.60 -12.28
C GLY A 112 -11.93 -11.13 -13.49
N LYS A 113 -12.95 -10.45 -14.06
CA LYS A 113 -13.80 -11.04 -15.13
C LYS A 113 -14.20 -10.15 -16.31
N LYS A 114 -13.41 -9.15 -16.71
CA LYS A 114 -13.64 -8.51 -18.03
C LYS A 114 -12.51 -8.81 -19.01
N SER A 115 -12.91 -9.60 -19.99
CA SER A 115 -12.25 -9.99 -21.23
C SER A 115 -11.24 -8.96 -21.74
N CYS A 116 -10.13 -9.52 -22.20
CA CYS A 116 -9.39 -9.08 -23.37
C CYS A 116 -10.28 -8.29 -24.35
N GLU A 117 -10.10 -6.97 -24.42
CA GLU A 117 -10.13 -6.22 -25.68
C GLU A 117 -9.52 -4.81 -25.49
N ARG A 118 -8.33 -4.61 -26.09
CA ARG A 118 -7.66 -3.32 -26.39
C ARG A 118 -7.40 -2.38 -25.18
N GLN A 119 -6.18 -1.96 -24.84
CA GLN A 119 -5.04 -1.60 -25.68
C GLN A 119 -3.78 -1.45 -24.81
N THR A 120 -2.65 -1.90 -25.36
CA THR A 120 -1.24 -1.60 -25.03
C THR A 120 -0.65 -2.04 -23.69
N LEU A 121 0.11 -3.14 -23.78
CA LEU A 121 1.33 -3.46 -23.02
C LEU A 121 1.21 -3.43 -21.49
N ILE A 122 0.85 -4.59 -20.91
CA ILE A 122 1.54 -5.31 -19.82
C ILE A 122 0.67 -6.55 -19.56
N GLU A 123 1.01 -7.66 -20.21
CA GLU A 123 0.47 -8.96 -19.83
C GLU A 123 1.13 -9.40 -18.52
N SER A 124 0.35 -9.37 -17.44
CA SER A 124 0.46 -10.39 -16.39
C SER A 124 -0.96 -10.81 -16.04
N CYS A 125 -1.35 -11.87 -16.71
CA CYS A 125 -2.61 -12.57 -16.60
C CYS A 125 -2.84 -12.99 -15.12
N GLY A 126 -3.97 -12.58 -14.54
CA GLY A 126 -4.57 -13.19 -13.35
C GLY A 126 -3.86 -12.98 -12.01
N ASN A 127 -4.00 -11.81 -11.38
CA ASN A 127 -3.69 -11.65 -9.95
C ASN A 127 -4.59 -10.58 -9.34
N SER A 128 -5.68 -10.91 -8.64
CA SER A 128 -6.55 -9.95 -7.95
C SER A 128 -5.76 -8.98 -7.05
N ILE A 129 -6.05 -7.67 -7.09
CA ILE A 129 -5.55 -6.72 -6.08
C ILE A 129 -6.32 -6.98 -4.79
N LEU A 130 -5.60 -7.30 -3.72
CA LEU A 130 -6.20 -7.39 -2.39
C LEU A 130 -5.96 -6.07 -1.66
N LEU A 131 -6.99 -5.23 -1.55
CA LEU A 131 -6.98 -4.06 -0.66
C LEU A 131 -7.41 -4.50 0.74
N ARG A 132 -6.52 -4.43 1.72
CA ARG A 132 -6.76 -4.88 3.10
C ARG A 132 -6.87 -3.69 4.04
N LEU A 133 -8.01 -3.61 4.72
CA LEU A 133 -8.27 -2.66 5.81
C LEU A 133 -7.74 -3.23 7.14
N PRO A 134 -7.38 -2.38 8.13
CA PRO A 134 -6.87 -2.84 9.42
C PRO A 134 -8.02 -3.51 10.18
N GLY A 135 -7.84 -4.78 10.55
CA GLY A 135 -8.88 -5.61 11.17
C GLY A 135 -9.11 -6.96 10.49
N GLY A 136 -8.49 -7.23 9.33
CA GLY A 136 -8.51 -8.57 8.73
C GLY A 136 -9.83 -8.94 8.03
N GLU A 137 -10.76 -8.02 7.90
CA GLU A 137 -11.98 -8.23 7.12
C GLU A 137 -11.68 -8.14 5.62
N ALA A 138 -11.13 -9.22 5.08
CA ALA A 138 -11.46 -9.60 3.71
C ALA A 138 -12.90 -10.12 3.77
N PHE A 139 -13.88 -9.24 3.61
CA PHE A 139 -15.27 -9.69 3.42
C PHE A 139 -15.37 -10.36 2.05
N GLY A 140 -15.04 -11.64 2.03
CA GLY A 140 -15.38 -12.61 1.01
C GLY A 140 -16.37 -13.60 1.61
N ASN A 141 -17.61 -13.50 1.16
CA ASN A 141 -18.70 -14.48 1.20
C ASN A 141 -19.12 -15.04 2.58
N GLY A 142 -20.20 -14.46 3.09
CA GLY A 142 -21.27 -15.17 3.79
C GLY A 142 -22.59 -14.80 3.13
#